data_AF-A0A9W9LW50-F1
#
_entry.id   AF-A0A9W9LW50-F1
#
_cell.length_a   1.000
_cell.length_b   1.000
_cell.length_c   1.000
_cell.angle_alpha   90.00
_cell.angle_beta   90.00
_cell.angle_gamma   90.00
#
_symmetry.space_group_name_H-M   'P 1'
#
loop_
_entity.id
_entity.type
_entity.pdbx_description
1 polymer ?
#
loop_
_entity_poly.entity_id
_entity_poly.type
_entity_poly.pdbx_seq_one_letter_code
_entity_poly.pdbx_strand_id
1 'polypeptide(L)'
;MGHLNLPKIVMRFRKKRRRSKETQEPTHHFTIAKLQAQSTMYQHDLEDVREETMQLKKQVAESDWLLCLAQTRLQNLKRLPVTEVGENRPSCNASISPRCNPVPVWIDEIWLCFEANDASLKAAERHWQHQAPRVALEVILKAIQGSHLSTFEQIRRHLFVAALQFTLERYSESMQCLAMAFGLLDHPSEPHGDHSRELVGLAYYIQGRNLMVAGEFEAAYVSFSRAQSTPGLYRMVRKYQGVVVIDSTGAVPYDPASVRSLPQPCLNTSDTKDGSMCPPVPESVSGYTMQGRPV
;
A
#
# COMPACT_ATOMS: atom_id res chain seq x y z
N MET A 1 18.33 7.95 -40.69
CA MET A 1 18.11 6.83 -41.63
C MET A 1 19.45 6.19 -41.93
N GLY A 2 19.78 5.07 -41.31
CA GLY A 2 21.06 4.37 -41.49
C GLY A 2 20.87 3.08 -42.28
N HIS A 3 21.44 3.01 -43.47
CA HIS A 3 21.47 1.80 -44.30
C HIS A 3 22.46 0.79 -43.72
N LEU A 4 21.99 -0.41 -43.38
CA LEU A 4 22.83 -1.56 -43.04
C LEU A 4 23.03 -2.43 -44.29
N ASN A 5 24.28 -2.50 -44.74
CA ASN A 5 24.76 -3.42 -45.77
C ASN A 5 24.90 -4.83 -45.20
N LEU A 6 24.27 -5.82 -45.84
CA LEU A 6 24.44 -7.24 -45.55
C LEU A 6 25.33 -7.90 -46.62
N PRO A 7 26.37 -8.68 -46.26
CA PRO A 7 27.18 -9.40 -47.23
C PRO A 7 26.49 -10.69 -47.68
N LYS A 8 26.50 -10.93 -49.00
CA LYS A 8 26.02 -12.17 -49.64
C LYS A 8 27.03 -13.30 -49.38
N ILE A 9 26.64 -14.29 -48.59
CA ILE A 9 27.41 -15.53 -48.39
C ILE A 9 26.97 -16.56 -49.44
N VAL A 10 27.90 -16.93 -50.33
CA VAL A 10 27.74 -17.98 -51.33
C VAL A 10 28.04 -19.34 -50.70
N MET A 11 27.01 -20.18 -50.52
CA MET A 11 27.19 -21.56 -50.06
C MET A 11 27.61 -22.48 -51.22
N ARG A 12 28.81 -23.06 -51.13
CA ARG A 12 29.24 -24.20 -51.97
C ARG A 12 29.02 -25.51 -51.22
N PHE A 13 28.05 -26.29 -51.69
CA PHE A 13 27.83 -27.67 -51.25
C PHE A 13 28.93 -28.60 -51.76
N ARG A 14 29.68 -29.22 -50.85
CA ARG A 14 30.48 -30.43 -51.14
C ARG A 14 29.89 -31.61 -50.39
N LYS A 15 29.11 -32.44 -51.11
CA LYS A 15 28.68 -33.77 -50.67
C LYS A 15 29.92 -34.69 -50.61
N LYS A 16 30.29 -35.15 -49.41
CA LYS A 16 31.20 -36.29 -49.25
C LYS A 16 30.55 -37.33 -48.35
N ARG A 17 29.90 -38.31 -49.00
CA ARG A 17 29.43 -39.55 -48.39
C ARG A 17 30.65 -40.32 -47.84
N ARG A 18 30.68 -40.59 -46.54
CA ARG A 18 31.48 -41.66 -45.95
C ARG A 18 30.60 -42.53 -45.07
N ARG A 19 30.72 -43.83 -45.28
CA ARG A 19 29.96 -44.90 -44.64
C ARG A 19 30.42 -45.08 -43.20
N SER A 20 29.43 -45.35 -42.36
CA SER A 20 29.41 -45.51 -40.92
C SER A 20 30.28 -46.67 -40.43
N LYS A 21 31.03 -46.44 -39.35
CA LYS A 21 31.31 -47.47 -38.33
C LYS A 21 30.54 -47.07 -37.09
N GLU A 22 29.56 -47.89 -36.76
CA GLU A 22 28.64 -47.71 -35.65
C GLU A 22 29.36 -48.12 -34.36
N THR A 23 30.03 -47.16 -33.75
CA THR A 23 30.46 -47.24 -32.35
C THR A 23 29.25 -46.76 -31.54
N GLN A 24 28.57 -47.67 -30.84
CA GLN A 24 27.56 -47.29 -29.84
C GLN A 24 28.28 -46.56 -28.70
N GLU A 25 28.37 -45.24 -28.83
CA GLU A 25 28.86 -44.36 -27.78
C GLU A 25 27.76 -44.07 -26.75
N PRO A 26 28.11 -43.92 -25.46
CA PRO A 26 27.20 -43.61 -24.35
C PRO A 26 26.76 -42.13 -24.42
N THR A 27 25.96 -41.80 -25.43
CA THR A 27 25.61 -40.41 -25.78
C THR A 27 24.42 -39.85 -25.01
N HIS A 28 23.69 -40.68 -24.26
CA HIS A 28 22.49 -40.26 -23.53
C HIS A 28 22.73 -39.71 -22.13
N HIS A 29 23.79 -40.14 -21.42
CA HIS A 29 24.04 -39.69 -20.04
C HIS A 29 24.61 -38.26 -19.99
N PHE A 30 25.38 -37.86 -21.00
CA PHE A 30 25.94 -36.51 -21.09
C PHE A 30 24.86 -35.44 -21.34
N THR A 31 23.74 -35.80 -21.96
CA THR A 31 22.64 -34.87 -22.24
C THR A 31 21.84 -34.52 -21.00
N ILE A 32 21.60 -35.47 -20.10
CA ILE A 32 20.80 -35.26 -18.88
C ILE A 32 21.53 -34.32 -17.91
N ALA A 33 22.82 -34.57 -17.65
CA ALA A 33 23.60 -33.72 -16.74
C ALA A 33 23.71 -32.27 -17.24
N LYS A 34 23.87 -32.08 -18.56
CA LYS A 34 23.90 -30.75 -19.17
C LYS A 34 22.56 -30.02 -19.03
N LEU A 35 21.44 -30.72 -19.23
CA LEU A 35 20.09 -30.15 -19.06
C LEU A 35 19.81 -29.79 -17.59
N GLN A 36 20.25 -30.62 -16.65
CA GLN A 36 20.12 -30.32 -15.21
C GLN A 36 20.90 -29.06 -14.83
N ALA A 37 22.17 -28.96 -15.25
CA ALA A 37 22.99 -27.77 -15.00
C ALA A 37 22.39 -26.49 -15.62
N GLN A 38 21.82 -26.62 -16.82
CA GLN A 38 21.14 -25.49 -17.47
C GLN A 38 19.85 -25.11 -16.75
N SER A 39 19.08 -26.09 -16.26
CA SER A 39 17.88 -25.84 -15.45
C SER A 39 18.20 -25.13 -14.13
N THR A 40 19.26 -25.53 -13.43
CA THR A 40 19.67 -24.87 -12.17
C THR A 40 20.16 -23.45 -12.42
N MET A 41 20.87 -23.22 -13.54
CA MET A 41 21.29 -21.88 -13.95
C MET A 41 20.09 -20.96 -14.19
N TYR A 42 19.08 -21.42 -14.95
CA TYR A 42 17.87 -20.62 -15.18
C TYR A 42 17.04 -20.38 -13.92
N GLN A 43 17.04 -21.32 -12.96
CA GLN A 43 16.38 -21.10 -11.67
C GLN A 43 17.04 -19.96 -10.90
N HIS A 44 18.38 -19.95 -10.85
CA HIS A 44 19.14 -18.86 -10.24
C HIS A 44 18.88 -17.52 -10.93
N ASP A 45 18.94 -17.47 -12.27
CA ASP A 45 18.66 -16.24 -13.02
C ASP A 45 17.24 -15.70 -12.73
N LEU A 46 16.26 -16.59 -12.56
CA LEU A 46 14.89 -16.21 -12.21
C LEU A 46 14.76 -15.69 -10.76
N GLU A 47 15.55 -16.22 -9.83
CA GLU A 47 15.61 -15.74 -8.45
C GLU A 47 16.26 -14.35 -8.39
N ASP A 48 17.37 -14.15 -9.10
CA ASP A 48 18.06 -12.85 -9.20
C ASP A 48 17.12 -11.76 -9.76
N VAL A 49 16.44 -12.05 -10.87
CA VAL A 49 15.48 -11.11 -11.48
C VAL A 49 14.30 -10.81 -10.55
N ARG A 50 13.85 -11.79 -9.75
CA ARG A 50 12.78 -11.57 -8.76
C ARG A 50 13.23 -10.65 -7.63
N GLU A 51 14.45 -10.85 -7.12
CA GLU A 51 15.04 -9.98 -6.10
C GLU A 51 15.21 -8.56 -6.62
N GLU A 52 15.78 -8.39 -7.82
CA GLU A 52 15.93 -7.08 -8.46
C GLU A 52 14.56 -6.39 -8.66
N THR A 53 13.55 -7.15 -9.09
CA THR A 53 12.18 -6.62 -9.24
C THR A 53 11.60 -6.15 -7.90
N MET A 54 11.84 -6.87 -6.80
CA MET A 54 11.40 -6.44 -5.47
C MET A 54 12.14 -5.19 -5.00
N GLN A 55 13.45 -5.11 -5.24
CA GLN A 55 14.28 -3.95 -4.94
C GLN A 55 13.78 -2.69 -5.68
N LEU A 56 13.52 -2.81 -6.98
CA LEU A 56 13.00 -1.71 -7.81
C LEU A 56 11.61 -1.28 -7.35
N LYS A 57 10.71 -2.21 -7.02
CA LYS A 57 9.37 -1.88 -6.48
C LYS A 57 9.47 -1.09 -5.17
N LYS A 58 10.43 -1.44 -4.31
CA LYS A 58 10.71 -0.68 -3.07
C LYS A 58 11.17 0.75 -3.39
N GLN A 59 12.11 0.92 -4.33
CA GLN A 59 12.62 2.24 -4.73
C GLN A 59 11.55 3.12 -5.37
N VAL A 60 10.66 2.54 -6.18
CA VAL A 60 9.52 3.26 -6.77
C VAL A 60 8.56 3.71 -5.66
N ALA A 61 8.23 2.84 -4.70
CA ALA A 61 7.36 3.22 -3.58
C ALA A 61 7.96 4.34 -2.72
N GLU A 62 9.27 4.31 -2.47
CA GLU A 62 10.01 5.37 -1.78
C GLU A 62 10.00 6.68 -2.57
N SER A 63 10.24 6.62 -3.89
CA SER A 63 10.18 7.79 -4.78
C SER A 63 8.77 8.39 -4.83
N ASP A 64 7.73 7.55 -4.90
CA ASP A 64 6.34 7.96 -4.86
C ASP A 64 6.00 8.65 -3.52
N TRP A 65 6.52 8.13 -2.41
CA TRP A 65 6.38 8.75 -1.10
C TRP A 65 7.07 10.11 -1.03
N LEU A 66 8.33 10.20 -1.47
CA LEU A 66 9.10 11.45 -1.51
C LEU A 66 8.45 12.49 -2.43
N LEU A 67 7.92 12.06 -3.58
CA LEU A 67 7.17 12.93 -4.50
C LEU A 67 5.89 13.43 -3.85
N CYS A 68 5.11 12.55 -3.21
CA CYS A 68 3.91 12.95 -2.46
C CYS A 68 4.26 13.95 -1.35
N LEU A 69 5.32 13.68 -0.58
CA LEU A 69 5.85 14.54 0.47
C LEU A 69 6.25 15.93 -0.09
N ALA A 70 7.01 15.96 -1.18
CA ALA A 70 7.46 17.18 -1.82
C ALA A 70 6.29 18.01 -2.39
N GLN A 71 5.36 17.36 -3.09
CA GLN A 71 4.15 18.02 -3.62
C GLN A 71 3.31 18.62 -2.51
N THR A 72 3.16 17.88 -1.41
CA THR A 72 2.41 18.32 -0.24
C THR A 72 3.05 19.55 0.41
N ARG A 73 4.38 19.54 0.59
CA ARG A 73 5.13 20.71 1.08
C ARG A 73 5.00 21.91 0.15
N LEU A 74 5.07 21.71 -1.16
CA LEU A 74 4.87 22.77 -2.15
C LEU A 74 3.46 23.38 -2.09
N GLN A 75 2.43 22.56 -1.88
CA GLN A 75 1.06 23.05 -1.70
C GLN A 75 0.92 23.87 -0.41
N ASN A 76 1.54 23.44 0.69
CA ASN A 76 1.54 24.19 1.94
C ASN A 76 2.25 25.55 1.80
N LEU A 77 3.35 25.60 1.03
CA LEU A 77 4.03 26.85 0.71
C LEU A 77 3.15 27.80 -0.12
N LYS A 78 2.36 27.28 -1.06
CA LYS A 78 1.40 28.08 -1.84
C LYS A 78 0.20 28.58 -1.03
N ARG A 79 -0.13 27.89 0.07
CA ARG A 79 -1.25 28.24 0.97
C ARG A 79 -0.86 29.21 2.07
N LEU A 80 0.42 29.58 2.21
CA LEU A 80 0.79 30.71 3.06
C LEU A 80 0.09 31.96 2.50
N PRO A 81 -0.86 32.57 3.22
CA PRO A 81 -1.43 33.83 2.79
C PRO A 81 -0.27 34.81 2.69
N VAL A 82 -0.18 35.49 1.55
CA VAL A 82 0.62 36.72 1.44
C VAL A 82 0.14 37.60 2.59
N THR A 83 0.96 37.71 3.62
CA THR A 83 0.66 38.51 4.81
C THR A 83 0.63 39.95 4.37
N GLU A 84 -0.54 40.45 3.97
CA GLU A 84 -0.85 41.84 4.22
C GLU A 84 -0.82 42.02 5.74
N VAL A 85 0.12 42.86 6.16
CA VAL A 85 0.39 43.21 7.55
C VAL A 85 -0.87 43.85 8.12
N GLY A 86 -1.63 43.08 8.91
CA GLY A 86 -2.81 43.55 9.63
C GLY A 86 -2.95 42.75 10.92
N GLU A 87 -2.67 43.42 12.02
CA GLU A 87 -2.57 42.87 13.38
C GLU A 87 -3.83 42.12 13.85
N ASN A 88 -3.59 41.18 14.77
CA ASN A 88 -4.52 40.42 15.64
C ASN A 88 -4.68 38.93 15.29
N ARG A 89 -3.70 38.15 15.74
CA ARG A 89 -3.66 36.68 15.63
C ARG A 89 -4.31 36.03 16.87
N PRO A 90 -5.41 35.27 16.75
CA PRO A 90 -5.86 34.38 17.80
C PRO A 90 -4.92 33.16 17.86
N SER A 91 -4.62 32.72 19.09
CA SER A 91 -3.80 31.55 19.38
C SER A 91 -4.55 30.26 18.98
N CYS A 92 -4.11 29.62 17.89
CA CYS A 92 -4.60 28.30 17.48
C CYS A 92 -3.70 27.19 18.04
N ASN A 93 -3.83 26.93 19.34
CA ASN A 93 -3.41 25.66 19.95
C ASN A 93 -4.51 24.63 19.75
N ALA A 94 -4.64 24.09 18.54
CA ALA A 94 -5.46 22.91 18.29
C ALA A 94 -4.56 21.82 17.71
N SER A 95 -4.02 20.98 18.59
CA SER A 95 -3.49 19.68 18.23
C SER A 95 -4.67 18.84 17.74
N ILE A 96 -4.93 18.87 16.44
CA ILE A 96 -5.88 17.98 15.77
C ILE A 96 -5.16 16.64 15.66
N SER A 97 -5.17 15.87 16.74
CA SER A 97 -4.85 14.45 16.66
C SER A 97 -6.01 13.81 15.88
N PRO A 98 -5.80 13.31 14.65
CA PRO A 98 -6.86 12.64 13.93
C PRO A 98 -7.12 11.34 14.67
N ARG A 99 -8.17 11.32 15.50
CA ARG A 99 -8.72 10.10 16.05
C ARG A 99 -9.24 9.28 14.87
N CYS A 100 -8.37 8.48 14.28
CA CYS A 100 -8.75 7.36 13.44
C CYS A 100 -9.52 6.38 14.34
N ASN A 101 -10.79 6.66 14.61
CA ASN A 101 -11.68 5.67 15.21
C ASN A 101 -11.58 4.42 14.32
N PRO A 102 -11.10 3.28 14.84
CA PRO A 102 -10.99 2.07 14.06
C PRO A 102 -12.41 1.61 13.73
N VAL A 103 -12.93 2.03 12.58
CA VAL A 103 -14.20 1.52 12.07
C VAL A 103 -14.02 0.01 11.91
N PRO A 104 -14.78 -0.86 12.59
CA PRO A 104 -14.57 -2.32 12.60
C PRO A 104 -14.68 -2.97 11.21
N VAL A 105 -15.28 -2.26 10.25
CA VAL A 105 -15.62 -2.72 8.90
C VAL A 105 -14.39 -3.13 8.06
N TRP A 106 -13.17 -2.74 8.45
CA TRP A 106 -11.99 -3.04 7.64
C TRP A 106 -11.67 -4.53 7.54
N ILE A 107 -11.97 -5.34 8.57
CA ILE A 107 -11.81 -6.80 8.47
C ILE A 107 -12.91 -7.37 7.58
N ASP A 108 -14.14 -6.88 7.66
CA ASP A 108 -15.26 -7.41 6.87
C ASP A 108 -15.08 -7.17 5.36
N GLU A 109 -14.40 -6.09 4.96
CA GLU A 109 -14.08 -5.78 3.56
C GLU A 109 -12.88 -6.56 3.01
N ILE A 110 -12.03 -7.07 3.90
CA ILE A 110 -10.71 -7.64 3.56
C ILE A 110 -10.69 -9.16 3.77
N TRP A 111 -11.46 -9.64 4.73
CA TRP A 111 -11.48 -11.02 5.19
C TRP A 111 -12.68 -11.74 4.58
N LEU A 112 -12.51 -12.16 3.33
CA LEU A 112 -13.41 -13.13 2.74
C LEU A 112 -12.92 -14.50 3.19
N CYS A 113 -13.74 -15.18 3.99
CA CYS A 113 -13.58 -16.57 4.32
C CYS A 113 -13.37 -17.35 3.01
N PHE A 114 -12.11 -17.60 2.64
CA PHE A 114 -11.79 -18.65 1.67
C PHE A 114 -12.57 -19.87 2.12
N GLU A 115 -13.19 -20.57 1.18
CA GLU A 115 -14.09 -21.72 1.32
C GLU A 115 -13.44 -22.94 2.03
N ALA A 116 -12.61 -22.71 3.04
CA ALA A 116 -11.94 -23.71 3.83
C ALA A 116 -12.93 -24.29 4.84
N ASN A 117 -12.81 -25.60 5.02
CA ASN A 117 -13.61 -26.42 5.90
C ASN A 117 -13.32 -26.22 7.40
N ASP A 118 -12.63 -25.13 7.79
CA ASP A 118 -12.31 -24.86 9.19
C ASP A 118 -13.52 -24.30 9.94
N ALA A 119 -14.26 -25.20 10.59
CA ALA A 119 -15.42 -24.86 11.41
C ALA A 119 -15.08 -23.88 12.55
N SER A 120 -13.85 -23.93 13.06
CA SER A 120 -13.44 -23.10 14.20
C SER A 120 -13.20 -21.64 13.79
N LEU A 121 -12.54 -21.43 12.65
CA LEU A 121 -12.34 -20.09 12.10
C LEU A 121 -13.68 -19.47 11.71
N LYS A 122 -14.57 -20.24 11.06
CA LYS A 122 -15.95 -19.82 10.75
C LYS A 122 -16.74 -19.42 12.00
N ALA A 123 -16.60 -20.16 13.10
CA ALA A 123 -17.27 -19.81 14.35
C ALA A 123 -16.74 -18.50 14.94
N ALA A 124 -15.42 -18.33 14.96
CA ALA A 124 -14.79 -17.10 15.46
C ALA A 124 -15.14 -15.87 14.59
N GLU A 125 -15.16 -16.02 13.27
CA GLU A 125 -15.57 -14.99 12.32
C GLU A 125 -17.02 -14.56 12.52
N ARG A 126 -17.95 -15.50 12.77
CA ARG A 126 -19.33 -15.14 13.12
C ARG A 126 -19.37 -14.27 14.37
N HIS A 127 -18.65 -14.62 15.43
CA HIS A 127 -18.60 -13.79 16.63
C HIS A 127 -18.02 -12.39 16.35
N TRP A 128 -16.99 -12.32 15.50
CA TRP A 128 -16.42 -11.06 15.05
C TRP A 128 -17.45 -10.19 14.32
N GLN A 129 -18.18 -10.75 13.35
CA GLN A 129 -19.22 -10.05 12.57
C GLN A 129 -20.36 -9.52 13.45
N HIS A 130 -20.65 -10.19 14.57
CA HIS A 130 -21.62 -9.73 15.57
C HIS A 130 -21.02 -8.73 16.58
N GLN A 131 -19.90 -8.08 16.23
CA GLN A 131 -19.20 -7.09 17.05
C GLN A 131 -18.78 -7.63 18.42
N ALA A 132 -18.49 -8.94 18.51
CA ALA A 132 -18.01 -9.60 19.73
C ALA A 132 -16.55 -10.08 19.59
N PRO A 133 -15.57 -9.16 19.43
CA PRO A 133 -14.17 -9.52 19.16
C PRO A 133 -13.50 -10.32 20.28
N ARG A 134 -13.91 -10.11 21.53
CA ARG A 134 -13.38 -10.87 22.68
C ARG A 134 -13.80 -12.35 22.62
N VAL A 135 -15.07 -12.61 22.29
CA VAL A 135 -15.59 -13.97 22.14
C VAL A 135 -14.95 -14.66 20.94
N ALA A 136 -14.83 -13.95 19.82
CA ALA A 136 -14.09 -14.43 18.64
C ALA A 136 -12.65 -14.84 19.00
N LEU A 137 -11.95 -14.02 19.78
CA LEU A 137 -10.59 -14.27 20.24
C LEU A 137 -10.50 -15.53 21.12
N GLU A 138 -11.41 -15.68 22.08
CA GLU A 138 -11.45 -16.87 22.93
C GLU A 138 -11.70 -18.15 22.13
N VAL A 139 -12.63 -18.11 21.16
CA VAL A 139 -12.96 -19.25 20.30
C VAL A 139 -11.75 -19.66 19.46
N ILE A 140 -11.07 -18.70 18.81
CA ILE A 140 -9.93 -19.03 17.94
C ILE A 140 -8.70 -19.48 18.74
N LEU A 141 -8.44 -18.90 19.91
CA LEU A 141 -7.32 -19.32 20.76
C LEU A 141 -7.50 -20.75 21.28
N LYS A 142 -8.72 -21.13 21.67
CA LYS A 142 -9.05 -22.52 22.03
C LYS A 142 -8.84 -23.47 20.84
N ALA A 143 -9.21 -23.04 19.63
CA ALA A 143 -9.04 -23.83 18.42
C ALA A 143 -7.56 -24.07 18.08
N ILE A 144 -6.68 -23.07 18.30
CA ILE A 144 -5.23 -23.21 18.04
C ILE A 144 -4.59 -24.24 18.98
N GLN A 145 -4.99 -24.28 20.26
CA GLN A 145 -4.37 -25.15 21.27
C GLN A 145 -4.61 -26.65 21.04
N GLY A 146 -5.62 -27.04 20.27
CA GLY A 146 -6.09 -28.42 20.17
C GLY A 146 -5.86 -29.13 18.84
N SER A 147 -5.23 -28.49 17.85
CA SER A 147 -5.23 -29.00 16.47
C SER A 147 -3.84 -29.05 15.84
N HIS A 148 -3.54 -30.17 15.18
CA HIS A 148 -2.46 -30.23 14.19
C HIS A 148 -2.91 -29.50 12.93
N LEU A 149 -2.42 -28.28 12.75
CA LEU A 149 -2.78 -27.41 11.63
C LEU A 149 -1.71 -27.41 10.57
N SER A 150 -2.14 -27.29 9.31
CA SER A 150 -1.23 -26.95 8.22
C SER A 150 -0.57 -25.59 8.46
N THR A 151 0.63 -25.36 7.93
CA THR A 151 1.33 -24.07 8.03
C THR A 151 0.45 -22.92 7.53
N PHE A 152 -0.27 -23.15 6.43
CA PHE A 152 -1.23 -22.20 5.87
C PHE A 152 -2.37 -21.83 6.85
N GLU A 153 -2.97 -22.82 7.52
CA GLU A 153 -4.00 -22.57 8.54
C GLU A 153 -3.42 -21.86 9.76
N GLN A 154 -2.21 -22.19 10.18
CA GLN A 154 -1.53 -21.50 11.27
C GLN A 154 -1.35 -20.02 10.96
N ILE A 155 -0.83 -19.68 9.77
CA ILE A 155 -0.67 -18.29 9.31
C ILE A 155 -2.03 -17.58 9.35
N ARG A 156 -3.07 -18.18 8.77
CA ARG A 156 -4.42 -17.60 8.76
C ARG A 156 -4.93 -17.31 10.16
N ARG A 157 -4.81 -18.25 11.09
CA ARG A 157 -5.28 -18.07 12.46
C ARG A 157 -4.48 -17.00 13.20
N HIS A 158 -3.16 -16.95 13.01
CA HIS A 158 -2.33 -15.89 13.59
C HIS A 158 -2.67 -14.50 13.04
N LEU A 159 -2.91 -14.38 11.73
CA LEU A 159 -3.35 -13.12 11.13
C LEU A 159 -4.74 -12.70 11.64
N PHE A 160 -5.66 -13.65 11.80
CA PHE A 160 -6.98 -13.37 12.36
C PHE A 160 -6.88 -12.90 13.82
N VAL A 161 -6.08 -13.59 14.64
CA VAL A 161 -5.80 -13.17 16.02
C VAL A 161 -5.17 -11.78 16.05
N ALA A 162 -4.20 -11.48 15.19
CA ALA A 162 -3.59 -10.16 15.11
C ALA A 162 -4.64 -9.07 14.82
N ALA A 163 -5.55 -9.33 13.89
CA ALA A 163 -6.62 -8.41 13.52
C ALA A 163 -7.63 -8.19 14.66
N LEU A 164 -7.97 -9.25 15.41
CA LEU A 164 -8.80 -9.17 16.62
C LEU A 164 -8.11 -8.34 17.71
N GLN A 165 -6.82 -8.59 17.97
CA GLN A 165 -6.05 -7.85 18.97
C GLN A 165 -5.92 -6.37 18.59
N PHE A 166 -5.70 -6.06 17.32
CA PHE A 166 -5.72 -4.67 16.83
C PHE A 166 -7.05 -3.98 17.15
N THR A 167 -8.18 -4.66 16.92
CA THR A 167 -9.51 -4.10 17.21
C THR A 167 -9.77 -3.92 18.70
N LEU A 168 -9.21 -4.80 19.52
CA LEU A 168 -9.23 -4.68 20.98
C LEU A 168 -8.22 -3.67 21.52
N GLU A 169 -7.59 -2.87 20.64
CA GLU A 169 -6.56 -1.87 20.95
C GLU A 169 -5.31 -2.46 21.64
N ARG A 170 -5.07 -3.75 21.42
CA ARG A 170 -3.95 -4.56 21.92
C ARG A 170 -2.87 -4.67 20.85
N TYR A 171 -2.27 -3.52 20.53
CA TYR A 171 -1.39 -3.37 19.37
C TYR A 171 -0.07 -4.15 19.51
N SER A 172 0.47 -4.28 20.72
CA SER A 172 1.69 -5.05 20.96
C SER A 172 1.45 -6.55 20.78
N GLU A 173 0.34 -7.09 21.28
CA GLU A 173 -0.05 -8.49 21.09
C GLU A 173 -0.37 -8.78 19.61
N SER A 174 -1.01 -7.81 18.93
CA SER A 174 -1.22 -7.86 17.48
C SER A 174 0.11 -7.99 16.71
N MET A 175 1.11 -7.17 17.05
CA MET A 175 2.45 -7.24 16.43
C MET A 175 3.18 -8.56 16.74
N GLN A 176 3.04 -9.12 17.94
CA GLN A 176 3.59 -10.45 18.26
C GLN A 176 2.96 -11.56 17.40
N CYS A 177 1.64 -11.49 17.18
CA CYS A 177 0.94 -12.42 16.31
C CYS A 177 1.40 -12.30 14.86
N LEU A 178 1.65 -11.08 14.38
CA LEU A 178 2.24 -10.85 13.05
C LEU A 178 3.65 -11.41 12.94
N ALA A 179 4.50 -11.26 13.97
CA ALA A 179 5.85 -11.82 13.97
C ALA A 179 5.83 -13.35 13.82
N MET A 180 4.89 -14.03 14.50
CA MET A 180 4.69 -15.47 14.31
C MET A 180 4.22 -15.80 12.89
N ALA A 181 3.27 -15.02 12.33
CA ALA A 181 2.79 -15.23 10.97
C ALA A 181 3.89 -15.03 9.91
N PHE A 182 4.73 -13.99 10.06
CA PHE A 182 5.88 -13.77 9.17
C PHE A 182 6.92 -14.88 9.27
N GLY A 183 7.24 -15.34 10.49
CA GLY A 183 8.14 -16.48 10.66
C GLY A 183 7.66 -17.74 9.93
N LEU A 184 6.35 -18.00 9.94
CA LEU A 184 5.76 -19.10 9.18
C LEU A 184 5.76 -18.86 7.66
N LEU A 185 5.58 -17.61 7.21
CA LEU A 185 5.61 -17.23 5.79
C LEU A 185 7.03 -17.28 5.19
N ASP A 186 8.06 -17.03 6.00
CA ASP A 186 9.46 -17.05 5.58
C ASP A 186 10.02 -18.48 5.43
N HIS A 187 9.30 -19.50 5.93
CA HIS A 187 9.68 -20.90 5.78
C HIS A 187 9.13 -21.47 4.46
N PRO A 188 9.98 -21.79 3.46
CA PRO A 188 9.56 -22.21 2.12
C PRO A 188 9.09 -23.68 2.05
N SER A 189 8.65 -24.24 3.17
CA SER A 189 8.40 -25.68 3.36
C SER A 189 7.34 -26.25 2.41
N GLU A 190 6.43 -25.41 1.93
CA GLU A 190 5.38 -25.81 1.00
C GLU A 190 5.29 -24.81 -0.17
N PRO A 191 5.08 -25.28 -1.42
CA PRO A 191 4.78 -24.41 -2.55
C PRO A 191 3.41 -23.78 -2.31
N HIS A 192 3.39 -22.67 -1.58
CA HIS A 192 2.16 -21.97 -1.29
C HIS A 192 1.67 -21.35 -2.61
N GLY A 193 0.50 -21.80 -3.08
CA GLY A 193 -0.14 -21.28 -4.29
C GLY A 193 -0.54 -19.80 -4.16
N ASP A 194 -1.35 -19.30 -5.08
CA ASP A 194 -1.74 -17.87 -5.14
C ASP A 194 -2.27 -17.30 -3.80
N HIS A 195 -2.91 -18.14 -2.99
CA HIS A 195 -3.39 -17.82 -1.63
C HIS A 195 -2.29 -17.35 -0.66
N SER A 196 -1.04 -17.75 -0.86
CA SER A 196 0.10 -17.28 -0.05
C SER A 196 0.29 -15.78 -0.18
N ARG A 197 0.23 -15.30 -1.43
CA ARG A 197 0.46 -13.89 -1.73
C ARG A 197 -0.58 -13.02 -1.04
N GLU A 198 -1.80 -13.51 -0.93
CA GLU A 198 -2.88 -12.81 -0.24
C GLU A 198 -2.65 -12.76 1.27
N LEU A 199 -2.19 -13.84 1.89
CA LEU A 199 -1.83 -13.84 3.32
C LEU A 199 -0.64 -12.91 3.61
N VAL A 200 0.40 -12.91 2.76
CA VAL A 200 1.53 -11.97 2.87
C VAL A 200 1.04 -10.53 2.78
N GLY A 201 0.20 -10.25 1.79
CA GLY A 201 -0.41 -8.95 1.60
C GLY A 201 -1.21 -8.47 2.80
N LEU A 202 -2.00 -9.36 3.37
CA LEU A 202 -2.80 -9.12 4.55
C LEU A 202 -1.95 -8.88 5.80
N ALA A 203 -0.89 -9.67 5.99
CA ALA A 203 0.07 -9.47 7.07
C ALA A 203 0.68 -8.06 7.02
N TYR A 204 1.14 -7.62 5.85
CA TYR A 204 1.66 -6.27 5.65
C TYR A 204 0.61 -5.18 5.84
N TYR A 205 -0.64 -5.44 5.47
CA TYR A 205 -1.72 -4.49 5.71
C TYR A 205 -1.97 -4.28 7.21
N ILE A 206 -2.10 -5.37 7.98
CA ILE A 206 -2.30 -5.32 9.43
C ILE A 206 -1.08 -4.68 10.10
N GLN A 207 0.15 -5.01 9.66
CA GLN A 207 1.38 -4.37 10.14
C GLN A 207 1.35 -2.85 9.91
N GLY A 208 1.01 -2.40 8.70
CA GLY A 208 0.89 -0.98 8.38
C GLY A 208 -0.10 -0.26 9.28
N ARG A 209 -1.23 -0.90 9.62
CA ARG A 209 -2.22 -0.36 10.56
C ARG A 209 -1.66 -0.22 11.98
N ASN A 210 -0.94 -1.22 12.49
CA ASN A 210 -0.30 -1.14 13.81
C ASN A 210 0.77 -0.02 13.85
N LEU A 211 1.63 0.05 12.83
CA LEU A 211 2.68 1.06 12.72
C LEU A 211 2.12 2.48 12.66
N MET A 212 0.99 2.67 11.95
CA MET A 212 0.31 3.96 11.89
C MET A 212 -0.19 4.41 13.27
N VAL A 213 -0.72 3.48 14.08
CA VAL A 213 -1.13 3.77 15.47
C VAL A 213 0.07 4.08 16.36
N ALA A 214 1.21 3.44 16.13
CA ALA A 214 2.48 3.72 16.81
C ALA A 214 3.13 5.06 16.40
N GLY A 215 2.60 5.74 15.38
CA GLY A 215 3.20 6.97 14.83
C GLY A 215 4.40 6.71 13.91
N GLU A 216 4.69 5.45 13.56
CA GLU A 216 5.76 5.05 12.65
C GLU A 216 5.29 5.14 11.19
N PHE A 217 4.96 6.36 10.77
CA PHE A 217 4.29 6.62 9.48
C PHE A 217 5.10 6.15 8.26
N GLU A 218 6.42 6.31 8.25
CA GLU A 218 7.27 5.85 7.14
C GLU A 218 7.23 4.33 6.99
N ALA A 219 7.41 3.61 8.11
CA ALA A 219 7.33 2.15 8.13
C ALA A 219 5.91 1.64 7.78
N ALA A 220 4.87 2.37 8.22
CA ALA A 220 3.49 2.10 7.85
C ALA A 220 3.28 2.22 6.33
N TYR A 221 3.80 3.28 5.71
CA TYR A 221 3.72 3.49 4.26
C TYR A 221 4.38 2.34 3.48
N VAL A 222 5.58 1.94 3.89
CA VAL A 222 6.30 0.82 3.27
C VAL A 222 5.50 -0.48 3.39
N SER A 223 4.94 -0.74 4.58
CA SER A 223 4.10 -1.93 4.82
C SER A 223 2.86 -1.90 3.93
N PHE A 224 2.16 -0.78 3.84
CA PHE A 224 1.02 -0.61 2.93
C PHE A 224 1.40 -0.80 1.46
N SER A 225 2.57 -0.32 1.04
CA SER A 225 3.06 -0.49 -0.34
C SER A 225 3.25 -1.97 -0.69
N ARG A 226 3.73 -2.78 0.27
CA ARG A 226 3.85 -4.23 0.10
C ARG A 226 2.47 -4.92 0.01
N ALA A 227 1.49 -4.44 0.78
CA ALA A 227 0.12 -4.94 0.73
C ALA A 227 -0.66 -4.56 -0.55
N GLN A 228 -0.23 -3.53 -1.28
CA GLN A 228 -0.97 -2.95 -2.42
C GLN A 228 -1.23 -3.94 -3.56
N SER A 229 -0.35 -4.91 -3.76
CA SER A 229 -0.46 -5.91 -4.82
C SER A 229 -1.51 -7.00 -4.56
N THR A 230 -2.17 -6.95 -3.41
CA THR A 230 -3.12 -7.96 -2.97
C THR A 230 -4.52 -7.65 -3.52
N PRO A 231 -5.18 -8.60 -4.20
CA PRO A 231 -6.57 -8.45 -4.61
C PRO A 231 -7.48 -8.04 -3.44
N GLY A 232 -8.42 -7.13 -3.67
CA GLY A 232 -9.33 -6.62 -2.64
C GLY A 232 -8.75 -5.54 -1.70
N LEU A 233 -7.44 -5.53 -1.45
CA LEU A 233 -6.82 -4.57 -0.53
C LEU A 233 -6.52 -3.19 -1.12
N TYR A 234 -6.39 -3.09 -2.44
CA TYR A 234 -5.86 -1.90 -3.11
C TYR A 234 -6.52 -0.58 -2.66
N ARG A 235 -7.85 -0.52 -2.62
CA ARG A 235 -8.60 0.70 -2.26
C ARG A 235 -8.33 1.13 -0.82
N MET A 236 -8.29 0.15 0.10
CA MET A 236 -8.04 0.40 1.51
C MET A 236 -6.59 0.81 1.76
N VAL A 237 -5.64 0.09 1.16
CA VAL A 237 -4.21 0.44 1.19
C VAL A 237 -3.98 1.88 0.74
N ARG A 238 -4.55 2.28 -0.41
CA ARG A 238 -4.40 3.64 -0.94
C ARG A 238 -5.00 4.70 -0.02
N LYS A 239 -6.16 4.41 0.59
CA LYS A 239 -6.76 5.31 1.59
C LYS A 239 -5.81 5.53 2.76
N TYR A 240 -5.24 4.47 3.32
CA TYR A 240 -4.33 4.58 4.47
C TYR A 240 -2.97 5.18 4.11
N GLN A 241 -2.42 4.91 2.92
CA GLN A 241 -1.24 5.63 2.43
C GLN A 241 -1.47 7.13 2.37
N GLY A 242 -2.66 7.58 1.94
CA GLY A 242 -3.03 8.99 1.97
C GLY A 242 -3.05 9.57 3.38
N VAL A 243 -3.65 8.87 4.34
CA VAL A 243 -3.66 9.28 5.77
C VAL A 243 -2.24 9.38 6.32
N VAL A 244 -1.40 8.39 6.05
CA VAL A 244 0.00 8.35 6.49
C VAL A 244 0.79 9.56 5.95
N VAL A 245 0.58 9.94 4.69
CA VAL A 245 1.22 11.14 4.10
C VAL A 245 0.71 12.42 4.77
N ILE A 246 -0.60 12.54 5.01
CA ILE A 246 -1.20 13.70 5.69
C ILE A 246 -0.63 13.85 7.09
N ASP A 247 -0.66 12.78 7.89
CA ASP A 247 -0.27 12.80 9.29
C ASP A 247 1.25 13.01 9.46
N SER A 248 2.07 12.41 8.59
CA SER A 248 3.53 12.63 8.61
C SER A 248 3.95 14.04 8.19
N THR A 249 3.11 14.75 7.42
CA THR A 249 3.44 16.08 6.87
C THR A 249 2.71 17.23 7.53
N GLY A 250 1.70 16.95 8.35
CA GLY A 250 0.78 17.94 8.91
C GLY A 250 -0.05 18.68 7.85
N ALA A 251 -0.14 18.14 6.63
CA ALA A 251 -0.84 18.80 5.54
C ALA A 251 -2.34 18.50 5.56
N VAL A 252 -3.16 19.52 5.34
CA VAL A 252 -4.61 19.34 5.24
C VAL A 252 -4.93 18.56 3.95
N PRO A 253 -5.74 17.48 4.02
CA PRO A 253 -6.07 16.66 2.86
C PRO A 253 -6.49 17.54 1.67
N TYR A 254 -5.93 17.26 0.49
CA TYR A 254 -6.37 17.89 -0.75
C TYR A 254 -7.82 17.46 -1.01
N ASP A 255 -8.78 18.36 -0.77
CA ASP A 255 -10.16 18.16 -1.19
C ASP A 255 -10.28 18.56 -2.67
N PRO A 256 -10.45 17.59 -3.60
CA PRO A 256 -10.63 17.90 -5.02
C PRO A 256 -11.90 18.73 -5.28
N ALA A 257 -12.88 18.76 -4.36
CA ALA A 257 -14.06 19.61 -4.48
C ALA A 257 -13.75 21.09 -4.20
N SER A 258 -12.77 21.39 -3.34
CA SER A 258 -12.35 22.76 -3.00
C SER A 258 -11.67 23.50 -4.16
N VAL A 259 -11.24 22.80 -5.21
CA VAL A 259 -10.57 23.41 -6.38
C VAL A 259 -11.57 23.90 -7.43
N ARG A 260 -12.85 23.46 -7.37
CA ARG A 260 -13.89 23.91 -8.31
C ARG A 260 -14.43 25.32 -8.03
N SER A 261 -14.06 25.92 -6.91
CA SER A 261 -14.48 27.27 -6.50
C SER A 261 -13.38 28.32 -6.61
N LEU A 262 -12.25 28.02 -7.26
CA LEU A 262 -11.31 29.07 -7.62
C LEU A 262 -11.96 29.96 -8.69
N PRO A 263 -12.08 31.28 -8.46
CA PRO A 263 -12.60 32.20 -9.47
C PRO A 263 -11.73 32.03 -10.72
N GLN A 264 -12.38 31.71 -11.85
CA GLN A 264 -11.69 31.69 -13.13
C GLN A 264 -11.02 33.06 -13.28
N PRO A 265 -9.72 33.12 -13.63
CA PRO A 265 -9.09 34.39 -13.93
C PRO A 265 -9.90 35.00 -15.06
N CYS A 266 -10.57 36.11 -14.75
CA CYS A 266 -11.20 36.95 -15.75
C CYS A 266 -10.10 37.28 -16.76
N LEU A 267 -10.16 36.65 -17.93
CA LEU A 267 -9.35 37.02 -19.07
C LEU A 267 -9.81 38.42 -19.48
N ASN A 268 -9.23 39.43 -18.83
CA ASN A 268 -9.33 40.81 -19.25
C ASN A 268 -8.48 40.92 -20.52
N THR A 269 -9.12 40.66 -21.66
CA THR A 269 -8.67 41.21 -22.93
C THR A 269 -8.76 42.72 -22.80
N SER A 270 -7.60 43.33 -22.60
CA SER A 270 -7.42 44.77 -22.74
C SER A 270 -7.73 45.16 -24.18
N ASP A 271 -8.91 45.72 -24.41
CA ASP A 271 -9.11 46.64 -25.52
C ASP A 271 -9.46 48.03 -24.97
N THR A 272 -8.65 48.94 -25.46
CA THR A 272 -8.53 50.38 -25.28
C THR A 272 -9.81 51.21 -25.24
N LYS A 273 -9.68 52.31 -24.47
CA LYS A 273 -10.29 53.64 -24.68
C LYS A 273 -11.81 53.76 -24.51
N ASP A 274 -12.24 54.33 -23.39
CA ASP A 274 -12.47 55.77 -23.30
C ASP A 274 -12.90 56.15 -21.87
N GLY A 275 -12.54 57.37 -21.48
CA GLY A 275 -12.74 57.88 -20.12
C GLY A 275 -14.21 58.03 -19.74
N SER A 276 -14.54 57.69 -18.50
CA SER A 276 -15.72 58.25 -17.85
C SER A 276 -15.64 58.10 -16.33
N MET A 277 -15.79 59.26 -15.70
CA MET A 277 -16.07 59.62 -14.30
C MET A 277 -16.32 58.51 -13.26
N CYS A 278 -15.58 58.59 -12.16
CA CYS A 278 -15.97 58.00 -10.87
C CYS A 278 -17.31 58.56 -10.39
N PRO A 279 -18.12 57.73 -9.69
CA PRO A 279 -18.95 58.20 -8.60
C PRO A 279 -18.49 57.64 -7.23
N PRO A 280 -18.89 58.30 -6.14
CA PRO A 280 -18.27 58.18 -4.82
C PRO A 280 -18.74 56.97 -4.02
N VAL A 281 -17.89 56.63 -3.05
CA VAL A 281 -18.06 55.66 -1.97
C VAL A 281 -19.29 56.02 -1.11
N PRO A 282 -20.21 55.08 -0.84
CA PRO A 282 -21.14 55.23 0.26
C PRO A 282 -20.53 54.69 1.56
N GLU A 283 -20.29 55.60 2.49
CA GLU A 283 -20.12 55.32 3.91
C GLU A 283 -21.35 54.56 4.45
N SER A 284 -21.11 53.44 5.15
CA SER A 284 -22.10 52.80 6.02
C SER A 284 -21.38 52.29 7.25
N VAL A 285 -21.34 53.13 8.29
CA VAL A 285 -22.26 53.14 9.45
C VAL A 285 -22.05 51.95 10.39
N SER A 286 -21.21 52.25 11.38
CA SER A 286 -21.14 51.74 12.74
C SER A 286 -22.48 51.32 13.34
N GLY A 287 -22.51 50.16 14.02
CA GLY A 287 -23.59 49.80 14.92
C GLY A 287 -23.60 48.32 15.32
N TYR A 288 -22.73 47.90 16.25
CA TYR A 288 -22.96 46.67 17.02
C TYR A 288 -23.09 47.01 18.51
N THR A 289 -24.32 46.91 18.99
CA THR A 289 -24.71 47.02 20.39
C THR A 289 -24.51 45.65 21.05
N MET A 290 -23.67 45.60 22.09
CA MET A 290 -23.59 44.46 23.01
C MET A 290 -24.82 44.45 23.91
N GLN A 291 -25.70 43.46 23.79
CA GLN A 291 -26.68 43.13 24.82
C GLN A 291 -26.15 41.95 25.64
N GLY A 292 -25.89 42.24 26.93
CA GLY A 292 -25.59 41.24 27.94
C GLY A 292 -26.80 40.37 28.26
N ARG A 293 -26.54 39.11 28.61
CA ARG A 293 -27.50 38.26 29.32
C ARG A 293 -27.25 38.36 30.83
N PRO A 294 -28.30 38.49 31.66
CA PRO A 294 -28.20 38.31 33.08
C PRO A 294 -28.41 36.84 33.48
N VAL A 295 -27.64 36.45 34.51
CA VAL A 295 -27.79 35.39 35.54
C VAL A 295 -28.15 33.97 35.06
#